data_AF-K0INT4-F1
#
_entry.id   AF-K0INT4-F1
#
_cell.length_a   1.000
_cell.length_b   1.000
_cell.length_c   1.000
_cell.angle_alpha   90.00
_cell.angle_beta   90.00
_cell.angle_gamma   90.00
#
_symmetry.space_group_name_H-M   'P 1'
#
loop_
_entity.id
_entity.type
_entity.pdbx_description
1 polymer ?
#
loop_
_entity_poly.entity_id
_entity_poly.type
_entity_poly.pdbx_seq_one_letter_code
_entity_poly.pdbx_strand_id
1 'polypeptide(L)'
;MSEERRKTETIAFRLDTTLIEKLRKEASQKEISLNTMASQIFRQHVDWHSNAAKAGFITVRKGLILRLLEIATEEQLVKIAEYIAKKETKNFVLMLRNEYNITSALDVVETWIRIAGYPYRHDANYSKHSYTIQHEMGKKWSMYLAEQYRFLFEDFGLKKVKFDITDSVLSFSVDTDEAL
;
A
#
# COMPACT_ATOMS: atom_id res chain seq x y z
N MET A 1 7.12 24.22 17.32
CA MET A 1 7.82 22.99 17.73
C MET A 1 8.91 22.73 16.70
N SER A 2 10.18 22.71 17.12
CA SER A 2 11.32 22.52 16.22
C SER A 2 11.40 21.06 15.78
N GLU A 3 11.38 20.79 14.47
CA GLU A 3 11.69 19.47 13.91
C GLU A 3 13.11 19.06 14.31
N GLU A 4 13.21 17.98 15.09
CA GLU A 4 14.48 17.36 15.41
C GLU A 4 15.07 16.77 14.12
N ARG A 5 16.21 17.32 13.67
CA ARG A 5 16.89 16.82 12.46
C ARG A 5 17.27 15.35 12.67
N ARG A 6 16.67 14.45 11.88
CA ARG A 6 17.03 13.03 11.86
C ARG A 6 18.53 12.89 11.64
N LYS A 7 19.21 12.11 12.48
CA LYS A 7 20.63 11.79 12.31
C LYS A 7 20.82 11.01 11.00
N THR A 8 21.77 11.44 10.19
CA THR A 8 22.15 10.77 8.93
C THR A 8 23.61 10.35 9.00
N GLU A 9 23.91 9.15 8.53
CA GLU A 9 25.28 8.62 8.43
C GLU A 9 25.70 8.45 6.98
N THR A 10 27.00 8.57 6.71
CA THR A 10 27.56 8.36 5.37
C THR A 10 28.05 6.93 5.24
N ILE A 11 27.58 6.24 4.19
CA ILE A 11 28.01 4.89 3.83
C ILE A 11 28.53 4.89 2.39
N ALA A 12 29.57 4.10 2.11
CA ALA A 12 30.20 4.02 0.79
C ALA A 12 30.04 2.61 0.21
N PHE A 13 29.49 2.52 -1.00
CA PHE A 13 29.35 1.27 -1.75
C PHE A 13 30.20 1.31 -3.02
N ARG A 14 30.77 0.16 -3.40
CA ARG A 14 31.35 -0.04 -4.74
C ARG A 14 30.27 -0.66 -5.62
N LEU A 15 29.89 0.06 -6.68
CA LEU A 15 28.90 -0.37 -7.65
C LEU A 15 29.53 -0.36 -9.04
N ASP A 16 28.99 -1.19 -9.93
CA ASP A 16 29.37 -1.17 -11.33
C ASP A 16 29.11 0.21 -11.95
N THR A 17 30.04 0.68 -12.79
CA THR A 17 29.97 2.04 -13.36
C THR A 17 28.73 2.20 -14.25
N THR A 18 28.35 1.16 -15.01
CA THR A 18 27.17 1.20 -15.87
C THR A 18 25.87 1.27 -15.05
N LEU A 19 25.85 0.67 -13.86
CA LEU A 19 24.73 0.79 -12.93
C LEU A 19 24.62 2.21 -12.38
N ILE A 20 25.74 2.82 -11.98
CA ILE A 20 25.77 4.20 -11.48
C ILE A 20 25.23 5.17 -12.56
N GLU A 21 25.63 4.99 -13.81
CA GLU A 21 25.16 5.81 -14.92
C GLU A 21 23.65 5.69 -15.15
N LYS A 22 23.11 4.46 -15.11
CA LYS A 22 21.66 4.22 -15.22
C LYS A 22 20.89 4.90 -14.10
N LEU A 23 21.35 4.76 -12.85
CA LEU A 23 20.71 5.40 -11.69
C LEU A 23 20.78 6.92 -11.77
N ARG A 24 21.91 7.50 -12.21
CA ARG A 24 22.03 8.96 -12.41
C ARG A 24 21.08 9.46 -13.49
N LYS A 25 20.95 8.73 -14.60
CA LYS A 25 20.02 9.06 -15.68
C LYS A 25 18.58 9.06 -15.19
N GLU A 26 18.18 8.01 -14.46
CA GLU A 26 16.83 7.91 -13.92
C GLU A 26 16.55 9.00 -12.87
N ALA A 27 17.52 9.29 -11.99
CA ALA A 27 17.39 10.36 -10.99
C ALA A 27 17.22 11.74 -11.65
N SER A 28 17.99 12.00 -12.72
CA SER A 28 17.84 13.22 -13.52
C SER A 28 16.48 13.30 -14.20
N GLN A 29 15.94 12.20 -14.74
CA GLN A 29 14.61 12.17 -15.36
C GLN A 29 13.48 12.43 -14.36
N LYS A 30 13.70 12.04 -13.10
CA LYS A 30 12.77 12.26 -11.99
C LYS A 30 13.00 13.59 -11.25
N GLU A 31 13.95 14.41 -11.71
CA GLU A 31 14.35 15.69 -11.07
C GLU A 31 14.74 15.54 -9.59
N ILE A 32 15.35 14.40 -9.22
CA ILE A 32 15.82 14.13 -7.85
C ILE A 32 17.33 13.87 -7.80
N SER A 33 17.93 14.03 -6.62
CA SER A 33 19.33 13.66 -6.41
C SER A 33 19.52 12.14 -6.41
N LEU A 34 20.71 11.66 -6.79
CA LEU A 34 21.06 10.25 -6.67
C LEU A 34 20.93 9.73 -5.22
N ASN A 35 21.24 10.57 -4.23
CA ASN A 35 21.09 10.24 -2.82
C ASN A 35 19.62 10.07 -2.42
N THR A 36 18.73 10.93 -2.95
CA THR A 36 17.27 10.80 -2.76
C THR A 36 16.76 9.51 -3.35
N MET A 37 17.19 9.16 -4.57
CA MET A 37 16.83 7.89 -5.21
C MET A 37 17.33 6.68 -4.40
N ALA A 38 18.60 6.69 -3.97
CA ALA A 38 19.15 5.61 -3.14
C ALA A 38 18.38 5.46 -1.82
N SER A 39 18.07 6.58 -1.15
CA SER A 39 17.27 6.59 0.08
C SER A 39 15.88 6.02 -0.12
N GLN A 40 15.22 6.33 -1.25
CA GLN A 40 13.92 5.77 -1.61
C GLN A 40 14.00 4.25 -1.85
N ILE A 41 15.00 3.78 -2.59
CA ILE A 41 15.22 2.34 -2.85
C ILE A 41 15.46 1.59 -1.53
N PHE A 42 16.34 2.09 -0.67
CA PHE A 42 16.63 1.44 0.61
C PHE A 42 15.41 1.44 1.52
N ARG A 43 14.65 2.53 1.57
CA ARG A 43 13.38 2.59 2.31
C ARG A 43 12.38 1.58 1.78
N GLN A 44 12.16 1.52 0.47
CA GLN A 44 11.28 0.52 -0.14
C GLN A 44 11.75 -0.92 0.12
N HIS A 45 13.06 -1.16 0.18
CA HIS A 45 13.60 -2.48 0.48
C HIS A 45 13.33 -2.92 1.92
N VAL A 46 13.56 -2.02 2.87
CA VAL A 46 13.36 -2.27 4.31
C VAL A 46 11.87 -2.33 4.65
N ASP A 47 11.08 -1.38 4.17
CA ASP A 47 9.65 -1.28 4.50
C ASP A 47 8.83 -2.43 3.88
N TRP A 48 9.30 -3.00 2.77
CA TRP A 48 8.51 -3.98 2.00
C TRP A 48 9.28 -5.16 1.43
N HIS A 49 10.27 -4.95 0.55
CA HIS A 49 10.72 -6.04 -0.33
C HIS A 49 11.33 -7.23 0.43
N SER A 50 11.96 -7.01 1.58
CA SER A 50 12.49 -8.09 2.44
C SER A 50 11.39 -8.95 3.09
N ASN A 51 10.20 -8.39 3.27
CA ASN A 51 9.07 -8.98 3.98
C ASN A 51 7.97 -9.46 3.04
N ALA A 52 7.73 -8.78 1.93
CA ALA A 52 6.68 -9.08 0.97
C ALA A 52 6.81 -10.49 0.35
N ALA A 53 8.05 -10.88 -0.01
CA ALA A 53 8.30 -12.22 -0.53
C ALA A 53 7.97 -13.31 0.52
N LYS A 54 8.27 -13.05 1.80
CA LYS A 54 7.92 -13.96 2.91
C LYS A 54 6.41 -14.03 3.15
N ALA A 55 5.69 -12.95 2.82
CA ALA A 55 4.25 -12.87 2.89
C ALA A 55 3.52 -13.39 1.64
N GLY A 56 4.22 -14.02 0.70
CA GLY A 56 3.62 -14.64 -0.48
C GLY A 56 3.29 -13.66 -1.62
N PHE A 57 3.75 -12.41 -1.56
CA PHE A 57 3.58 -11.47 -2.67
C PHE A 57 4.44 -11.89 -3.85
N ILE A 58 3.82 -11.96 -5.03
CA ILE A 58 4.46 -12.24 -6.30
C ILE A 58 4.21 -11.09 -7.29
N THR A 59 5.13 -10.93 -8.24
CA THR A 59 4.92 -9.99 -9.34
C THR A 59 4.08 -10.66 -10.42
N VAL A 60 2.96 -10.04 -10.78
CA VAL A 60 2.05 -10.53 -11.83
C VAL A 60 1.74 -9.42 -12.84
N ARG A 61 1.46 -9.81 -14.09
CA ARG A 61 1.10 -8.85 -15.14
C ARG A 61 -0.32 -8.31 -14.88
N LYS A 62 -0.51 -6.98 -14.92
CA LYS A 62 -1.82 -6.31 -14.79
C LYS A 62 -2.91 -6.98 -15.65
N GLY A 63 -2.62 -7.28 -16.91
CA GLY A 63 -3.57 -7.91 -17.83
C GLY A 63 -4.07 -9.29 -17.38
N LEU A 64 -3.27 -10.08 -16.67
CA LEU A 64 -3.73 -11.35 -16.10
C LEU A 64 -4.81 -11.11 -15.05
N ILE A 65 -4.56 -10.17 -14.13
CA ILE A 65 -5.52 -9.82 -13.08
C ILE A 65 -6.83 -9.30 -13.68
N LEU A 66 -6.76 -8.43 -14.69
CA LEU A 66 -7.97 -7.91 -15.36
C LEU A 66 -8.81 -9.04 -15.96
N ARG A 67 -8.20 -10.02 -16.64
CA ARG A 67 -8.92 -11.18 -17.19
C ARG A 67 -9.52 -12.07 -16.11
N LEU A 68 -8.83 -12.27 -14.99
CA LEU A 68 -9.38 -13.04 -13.86
C LEU A 68 -10.57 -12.32 -13.22
N LEU A 69 -10.49 -11.00 -13.07
CA LEU A 69 -11.61 -10.19 -12.57
C LEU A 69 -12.82 -10.26 -13.50
N GLU A 70 -12.62 -10.21 -14.82
CA GLU A 70 -13.70 -10.33 -15.80
C GLU A 70 -14.51 -11.64 -15.61
N ILE A 71 -13.82 -12.76 -15.33
CA ILE A 71 -14.43 -14.08 -15.15
C ILE A 71 -15.14 -14.21 -13.80
N ALA A 72 -14.60 -13.61 -12.74
CA ALA A 72 -15.13 -13.75 -11.38
C ALA A 72 -16.51 -13.08 -11.21
N THR A 73 -17.44 -13.76 -10.54
CA THR A 73 -18.71 -13.15 -10.11
C THR A 73 -18.48 -12.18 -8.94
N GLU A 74 -19.41 -11.25 -8.72
CA GLU A 74 -19.32 -10.32 -7.58
C GLU A 74 -19.28 -11.08 -6.24
N GLU A 75 -20.07 -12.15 -6.10
CA GLU A 75 -20.07 -13.00 -4.90
C GLU A 75 -18.70 -13.67 -4.68
N GLN A 76 -18.05 -14.15 -5.75
CA GLN A 76 -16.70 -14.71 -5.67
C GLN A 76 -15.69 -13.65 -5.25
N LEU A 77 -15.79 -12.42 -5.78
CA LEU A 77 -14.91 -11.31 -5.39
C LEU A 77 -15.05 -10.95 -3.91
N VAL A 78 -16.28 -10.91 -3.38
CA VAL A 78 -16.54 -10.66 -1.96
C VAL A 78 -15.91 -11.76 -1.10
N LYS A 79 -16.08 -13.04 -1.45
CA LYS A 79 -15.48 -14.18 -0.73
C LYS A 79 -13.95 -14.13 -0.74
N ILE A 80 -13.35 -13.78 -1.87
CA ILE A 80 -11.90 -13.60 -1.99
C ILE A 80 -11.45 -12.41 -1.12
N ALA A 81 -12.15 -11.28 -1.19
CA ALA A 81 -11.84 -10.10 -0.38
C ALA A 81 -11.89 -10.39 1.12
N GLU A 82 -12.90 -11.13 1.59
CA GLU A 82 -13.02 -11.55 2.99
C GLU A 82 -11.85 -12.44 3.42
N TYR A 83 -11.51 -13.45 2.60
CA TYR A 83 -10.39 -14.34 2.89
C TYR A 83 -9.07 -13.56 3.01
N ILE A 84 -8.79 -12.70 2.03
CA ILE A 84 -7.56 -11.91 2.01
C ILE A 84 -7.52 -10.98 3.22
N ALA A 85 -8.59 -10.25 3.52
CA ALA A 85 -8.63 -9.33 4.66
C ALA A 85 -8.42 -10.07 6.00
N LYS A 86 -9.22 -11.11 6.27
CA LYS A 86 -9.25 -11.76 7.59
C LYS A 86 -8.10 -12.72 7.84
N LYS A 87 -7.49 -13.28 6.78
CA LYS A 87 -6.39 -14.26 6.90
C LYS A 87 -5.05 -13.66 6.49
N GLU A 88 -4.93 -13.22 5.25
CA GLU A 88 -3.63 -12.79 4.71
C GLU A 88 -3.21 -11.42 5.25
N THR A 89 -4.07 -10.40 5.12
CA THR A 89 -3.76 -9.04 5.59
C THR A 89 -3.48 -9.00 7.08
N LYS A 90 -4.27 -9.70 7.91
CA LYS A 90 -4.01 -9.79 9.36
C LYS A 90 -2.64 -10.38 9.70
N ASN A 91 -2.28 -11.51 9.10
CA ASN A 91 -0.97 -12.12 9.30
C ASN A 91 0.14 -11.19 8.82
N PHE A 92 -0.10 -10.48 7.73
CA PHE A 92 0.86 -9.56 7.16
C PHE A 92 1.10 -8.32 8.03
N VAL A 93 0.04 -7.75 8.61
CA VAL A 93 0.13 -6.65 9.58
C VAL A 93 0.96 -7.07 10.80
N LEU A 94 0.65 -8.23 11.38
CA LEU A 94 1.40 -8.78 12.50
C LEU A 94 2.88 -8.99 12.15
N MET A 95 3.19 -9.51 10.96
CA MET A 95 4.57 -9.73 10.54
C MET A 95 5.35 -8.42 10.33
N LEU A 96 4.70 -7.38 9.79
CA LEU A 96 5.35 -6.11 9.46
C LEU A 96 5.46 -5.14 10.64
N ARG A 97 4.52 -5.18 11.58
CA ARG A 97 4.40 -4.21 12.67
C ARG A 97 4.50 -4.82 14.06
N ASN A 98 4.45 -6.15 14.17
CA ASN A 98 4.47 -6.88 15.44
C ASN A 98 3.28 -6.57 16.37
N GLU A 99 2.23 -5.93 15.84
CA GLU A 99 0.99 -5.60 16.53
C GLU A 99 -0.17 -5.57 15.53
N TYR A 100 -1.40 -5.80 16.02
CA TYR A 100 -2.62 -5.75 15.18
C TYR A 100 -3.63 -4.77 15.80
N ASN A 101 -3.48 -3.50 15.44
CA ASN A 101 -4.39 -2.41 15.78
C ASN A 101 -4.70 -1.60 14.50
N ILE A 102 -5.67 -0.68 14.58
CA ILE A 102 -6.13 0.09 13.41
C ILE A 102 -5.01 0.92 12.78
N THR A 103 -4.13 1.52 13.59
CA THR A 103 -3.00 2.33 13.11
C THR A 103 -2.03 1.48 12.28
N SER A 104 -1.66 0.31 12.79
CA SER A 104 -0.79 -0.64 12.08
C SER A 104 -1.44 -1.20 10.82
N ALA A 105 -2.76 -1.42 10.82
CA ALA A 105 -3.49 -1.82 9.63
C ALA A 105 -3.49 -0.73 8.55
N LEU A 106 -3.75 0.52 8.92
CA LEU A 106 -3.72 1.66 7.99
C LEU A 106 -2.33 1.89 7.39
N ASP A 107 -1.27 1.78 8.18
CA ASP A 107 0.10 1.92 7.68
C ASP A 107 0.48 0.80 6.69
N VAL A 108 -0.05 -0.41 6.87
CA VAL A 108 0.14 -1.52 5.92
C VAL A 108 -0.67 -1.31 4.64
N VAL A 109 -1.90 -0.78 4.73
CA VAL A 109 -2.70 -0.39 3.57
C VAL A 109 -1.97 0.68 2.76
N GLU A 110 -1.50 1.75 3.39
CA GLU A 110 -0.76 2.84 2.74
C GLU A 110 0.56 2.35 2.14
N THR A 111 1.26 1.47 2.86
CA THR A 111 2.46 0.81 2.33
C THR A 111 2.13 0.06 1.05
N TRP A 112 1.10 -0.80 1.04
CA TRP A 112 0.69 -1.56 -0.14
C TRP A 112 0.33 -0.65 -1.33
N ILE A 113 -0.44 0.43 -1.11
CA ILE A 113 -0.81 1.41 -2.15
C ILE A 113 0.44 1.99 -2.81
N ARG A 114 1.42 2.42 -2.00
CA ARG A 114 2.68 3.01 -2.46
C ARG A 114 3.50 2.04 -3.32
N ILE A 115 3.46 0.75 -3.00
CA ILE A 115 4.24 -0.27 -3.72
C ILE A 115 3.55 -0.76 -4.97
N ALA A 116 2.23 -0.86 -4.93
CA ALA A 116 1.42 -1.07 -6.13
C ALA A 116 1.64 0.07 -7.16
N GLY A 117 2.24 1.19 -6.72
CA GLY A 117 2.57 2.32 -7.57
C GLY A 117 1.35 3.15 -7.93
N TYR A 118 0.28 3.05 -7.14
CA TYR A 118 -0.93 3.81 -7.36
C TYR A 118 -0.72 5.26 -6.92
N PRO A 119 -1.02 6.25 -7.77
CA PRO A 119 -1.24 7.60 -7.30
C PRO A 119 -2.33 7.61 -6.23
N TYR A 120 -2.08 8.27 -5.11
CA TYR A 120 -3.07 8.38 -4.04
C TYR A 120 -2.94 9.71 -3.29
N ARG A 121 -4.04 10.14 -2.68
CA ARG A 121 -4.07 11.18 -1.66
C ARG A 121 -4.45 10.55 -0.33
N HIS A 122 -3.74 10.93 0.72
CA HIS A 122 -4.04 10.58 2.11
C HIS A 122 -4.09 11.87 2.93
N ASP A 123 -5.27 12.23 3.40
CA ASP A 123 -5.50 13.38 4.28
C ASP A 123 -5.78 12.85 5.70
N ALA A 124 -4.86 13.07 6.62
CA ALA A 124 -4.97 12.64 8.02
C ALA A 124 -5.16 13.85 8.95
N ASN A 125 -6.20 13.82 9.77
CA ASN A 125 -6.48 14.83 10.80
C ASN A 125 -6.82 14.14 12.12
N TYR A 126 -5.84 14.07 13.03
CA TYR A 126 -5.91 13.30 14.27
C TYR A 126 -6.32 11.84 14.01
N SER A 127 -7.56 11.48 14.33
CA SER A 127 -8.14 10.15 14.16
C SER A 127 -8.82 9.93 12.80
N LYS A 128 -9.07 10.99 12.04
CA LYS A 128 -9.75 10.90 10.74
C LYS A 128 -8.76 10.76 9.61
N HIS A 129 -8.82 9.64 8.91
CA HIS A 129 -8.02 9.35 7.73
C HIS A 129 -8.92 9.26 6.50
N SER A 130 -8.59 10.02 5.46
CA SER A 130 -9.29 9.97 4.17
C SER A 130 -8.33 9.59 3.06
N TYR A 131 -8.70 8.59 2.28
CA TYR A 131 -7.91 8.05 1.17
C TYR A 131 -8.65 8.23 -0.14
N THR A 132 -7.91 8.58 -1.18
CA THR A 132 -8.34 8.52 -2.59
C THR A 132 -7.24 7.84 -3.38
N ILE A 133 -7.53 6.66 -3.95
CA ILE A 133 -6.56 5.78 -4.60
C ILE A 133 -6.92 5.66 -6.08
N GLN A 134 -6.00 6.02 -6.97
CA GLN A 134 -6.17 5.87 -8.41
C GLN A 134 -5.44 4.61 -8.90
N HIS A 135 -6.20 3.55 -9.20
CA HIS A 135 -5.66 2.24 -9.58
C HIS A 135 -5.82 1.92 -11.08
N GLU A 136 -6.79 2.51 -11.78
CA GLU A 136 -7.02 2.28 -13.23
C GLU A 136 -7.19 0.79 -13.60
N MET A 137 -7.98 0.02 -12.84
CA MET A 137 -8.12 -1.45 -12.98
C MET A 137 -9.56 -1.94 -13.23
N GLY A 138 -10.50 -1.04 -13.47
CA GLY A 138 -11.90 -1.36 -13.70
C GLY A 138 -12.70 -1.57 -12.41
N LYS A 139 -14.04 -1.49 -12.54
CA LYS A 139 -14.99 -1.51 -11.42
C LYS A 139 -14.85 -2.71 -10.49
N LYS A 140 -14.63 -3.91 -11.04
CA LYS A 140 -14.50 -5.14 -10.24
C LYS A 140 -13.30 -5.10 -9.30
N TRP A 141 -12.22 -4.42 -9.68
CA TRP A 141 -11.09 -4.21 -8.80
C TRP A 141 -11.42 -3.23 -7.68
N SER A 142 -12.10 -2.13 -7.99
CA SER A 142 -12.58 -1.16 -6.99
C SER A 142 -13.50 -1.82 -5.97
N MET A 143 -14.42 -2.68 -6.43
CA MET A 143 -15.29 -3.48 -5.57
C MET A 143 -14.50 -4.44 -4.68
N TYR A 144 -13.54 -5.17 -5.25
CA TYR A 144 -12.68 -6.07 -4.49
C TYR A 144 -11.91 -5.33 -3.36
N LEU A 145 -11.31 -4.18 -3.67
CA LEU A 145 -10.59 -3.39 -2.68
C LEU A 145 -11.53 -2.80 -1.62
N ALA A 146 -12.70 -2.28 -2.02
CA ALA A 146 -13.69 -1.76 -1.09
C ALA A 146 -14.15 -2.83 -0.09
N GLU A 147 -14.43 -4.05 -0.56
CA GLU A 147 -14.85 -5.15 0.29
C GLU A 147 -13.69 -5.66 1.16
N GLN A 148 -12.47 -5.72 0.63
CA GLN A 148 -11.30 -6.11 1.43
C GLN A 148 -11.10 -5.14 2.59
N TYR A 149 -11.14 -3.83 2.32
CA TYR A 149 -10.97 -2.81 3.36
C TYR A 149 -12.16 -2.77 4.31
N ARG A 150 -13.39 -3.02 3.83
CA ARG A 150 -14.56 -3.17 4.69
C ARG A 150 -14.34 -4.29 5.72
N PHE A 151 -13.98 -5.50 5.27
CA PHE A 151 -13.72 -6.61 6.19
C PHE A 151 -12.55 -6.35 7.13
N LEU A 152 -11.51 -5.65 6.66
CA LEU A 152 -10.40 -5.22 7.52
C LEU A 152 -10.85 -4.26 8.62
N PHE A 153 -11.68 -3.26 8.30
CA PHE A 153 -12.18 -2.28 9.27
C PHE A 153 -13.19 -2.88 10.26
N GLU A 154 -13.98 -3.85 9.83
CA GLU A 154 -14.91 -4.58 10.70
C GLU A 154 -14.21 -5.33 11.84
N ASP A 155 -12.99 -5.85 11.61
CA ASP A 155 -12.15 -6.48 12.64
C ASP A 155 -11.81 -5.51 13.80
N PHE A 156 -11.85 -4.20 13.54
CA PHE A 156 -11.63 -3.14 14.53
C PHE A 156 -12.93 -2.47 15.00
N GLY A 157 -14.10 -3.02 14.66
CA GLY A 157 -15.41 -2.47 15.05
C GLY A 157 -15.96 -1.38 14.13
N LEU A 158 -15.23 -1.00 13.08
CA LEU A 158 -15.56 0.11 12.19
C LEU A 158 -16.50 -0.33 11.05
N LYS A 159 -17.74 -0.68 11.39
CA LYS A 159 -18.69 -1.33 10.46
C LYS A 159 -19.35 -0.41 9.42
N LYS A 160 -19.19 0.92 9.55
CA LYS A 160 -19.95 1.90 8.75
C LYS A 160 -19.08 2.72 7.79
N VAL A 161 -17.89 2.24 7.47
CA VAL A 161 -17.02 2.90 6.48
C VAL A 161 -17.72 2.94 5.12
N LYS A 162 -17.90 4.15 4.60
CA LYS A 162 -18.45 4.39 3.26
C LYS A 162 -17.31 4.41 2.26
N PHE A 163 -17.53 3.70 1.16
CA PHE A 163 -16.62 3.65 0.03
C PHE A 163 -17.31 4.29 -1.17
N ASP A 164 -16.61 5.21 -1.82
CA ASP A 164 -16.98 5.74 -3.13
C ASP A 164 -16.10 5.07 -4.18
N ILE A 165 -16.74 4.42 -5.15
CA ILE A 165 -16.05 3.59 -6.14
C ILE A 165 -16.40 4.03 -7.55
N THR A 166 -15.38 4.12 -8.39
CA THR A 166 -15.50 4.26 -9.84
C THR A 166 -14.68 3.15 -10.51
N ASP A 167 -14.59 3.14 -11.83
CA ASP A 167 -13.79 2.14 -12.55
C ASP A 167 -12.27 2.31 -12.31
N SER A 168 -11.81 3.48 -11.88
CA SER A 168 -10.38 3.76 -11.72
C SER A 168 -9.97 4.31 -10.36
N VAL A 169 -10.95 4.72 -9.54
CA VAL A 169 -10.72 5.36 -8.25
C VAL A 169 -11.53 4.69 -7.15
N LEU A 170 -10.88 4.50 -5.99
CA LEU A 170 -11.50 4.12 -4.72
C LEU A 170 -11.24 5.23 -3.70
N SER A 171 -12.29 5.74 -3.07
CA SER A 171 -12.16 6.69 -1.95
C SER A 171 -12.91 6.21 -0.71
N PHE A 172 -12.34 6.47 0.47
CA PHE A 172 -12.99 6.17 1.75
C PHE A 172 -12.42 7.04 2.87
N SER A 173 -13.20 7.18 3.94
CA SER A 173 -12.77 7.85 5.18
C SER A 173 -13.07 6.98 6.38
N VAL A 174 -12.14 6.95 7.33
CA VAL A 174 -12.23 6.17 8.56
C VAL A 174 -11.84 7.05 9.75
N ASP A 175 -12.57 6.91 10.85
CA ASP A 175 -12.28 7.56 12.12
C ASP A 175 -11.77 6.50 13.10
N THR A 176 -10.50 6.59 13.49
CA THR A 176 -9.86 5.59 14.35
C THR A 176 -10.32 5.66 15.80
N ASP A 177 -10.93 6.78 16.24
CA ASP A 177 -11.47 6.88 17.61
C ASP A 177 -12.73 6.02 17.79
N GLU A 178 -13.37 5.62 16.69
CA GLU A 178 -14.51 4.70 16.70
C GLU A 178 -14.07 3.22 16.76
N ALA A 179 -12.76 2.93 16.78
CA ALA A 179 -12.23 1.58 16.84
C ALA A 179 -12.32 0.97 18.25
N LEU A 180 -12.47 -0.36 18.32
CA LEU A 180 -12.57 -1.15 19.57
C LEU A 180 -11.22 -1.40 20.26
#